data_AF-A0A6C0L0F7-F1
#
_entry.id   AF-A0A6C0L0F7-F1
#
_cell.length_a   1.000
_cell.length_b   1.000
_cell.length_c   1.000
_cell.angle_alpha   90.00
_cell.angle_beta   90.00
_cell.angle_gamma   90.00
#
_symmetry.space_group_name_H-M   'P 1'
#
loop_
_entity.id
_entity.type
_entity.pdbx_description
1 polymer ?
#
loop_
_entity_poly.entity_id
_entity_poly.type
_entity_poly.pdbx_seq_one_letter_code
_entity_poly.pdbx_strand_id
1 'polypeptide(L)'
;MKVQILDTRRENKRGRHGWKADFKVDSPSNNTVIYQNVYVNIKSNDGEKLQYSFTEAWNYNPVRKNTDSFLVPLDWRKGLDGTMKVRAIVWAQEGPMHPSFKKGTGAEYWGNLHGSFDLLQPIHPTSKRNVVITWQNAGKKMAKHYTGGKDLTLEKNQITY
;
A
#
# COMPACT_ATOMS: atom_id res chain seq x y z
N MET A 1 7.58 19.31 -8.49
CA MET A 1 8.33 18.24 -7.80
C MET A 1 7.86 16.89 -8.32
N LYS A 2 8.76 15.97 -8.69
CA LYS A 2 8.39 14.67 -9.25
C LYS A 2 8.74 13.55 -8.27
N VAL A 3 7.81 12.61 -8.07
CA VAL A 3 8.09 11.37 -7.34
C VAL A 3 8.49 10.31 -8.35
N GLN A 4 9.63 9.67 -8.12
CA GLN A 4 10.14 8.55 -8.92
C GLN A 4 10.13 7.28 -8.09
N ILE A 5 9.52 6.22 -8.62
CA ILE A 5 9.61 4.88 -8.03
C ILE A 5 10.92 4.26 -8.51
N LEU A 6 11.80 3.90 -7.56
CA LEU A 6 13.16 3.46 -7.85
C LEU A 6 13.29 1.94 -7.91
N ASP A 7 12.72 1.25 -6.93
CA ASP A 7 12.86 -0.19 -6.77
C ASP A 7 11.54 -0.77 -6.27
N THR A 8 11.10 -1.86 -6.88
CA THR A 8 9.90 -2.62 -6.51
C THR A 8 10.30 -4.05 -6.18
N ARG A 9 10.05 -4.47 -4.94
CA ARG A 9 10.46 -5.81 -4.49
C ARG A 9 9.41 -6.46 -3.60
N ARG A 10 9.48 -7.78 -3.51
CA ARG A 10 8.65 -8.56 -2.59
C ARG A 10 9.02 -8.20 -1.15
N GLU A 11 8.02 -8.15 -0.28
CA GLU A 11 8.19 -7.94 1.16
C GLU A 11 7.51 -9.09 1.91
N ASN A 12 8.28 -9.81 2.72
CA ASN A 12 7.81 -10.95 3.50
C ASN A 12 8.04 -10.65 4.99
N LYS A 13 7.02 -10.15 5.68
CA LYS A 13 7.04 -9.97 7.14
C LYS A 13 6.41 -11.17 7.83
N ARG A 14 6.69 -11.36 9.12
CA ARG A 14 6.02 -12.37 9.95
C ARG A 14 4.51 -12.14 9.90
N GLY A 15 3.79 -13.02 9.18
CA GLY A 15 2.34 -12.99 9.07
C GLY A 15 1.76 -12.09 7.98
N ARG A 16 2.57 -11.38 7.17
CA ARG A 16 2.07 -10.53 6.07
C ARG A 16 3.05 -10.53 4.90
N HIS A 17 2.60 -10.82 3.68
CA HIS A 17 3.46 -10.66 2.50
C HIS A 17 2.83 -9.73 1.46
N GLY A 18 3.65 -9.21 0.56
CA GLY A 18 3.18 -8.38 -0.53
C GLY A 18 4.31 -7.70 -1.28
N TRP A 19 4.07 -6.47 -1.70
CA TRP A 19 5.03 -5.66 -2.43
C TRP A 19 5.38 -4.41 -1.64
N LYS A 20 6.65 -4.00 -1.73
CA LYS A 20 7.08 -2.67 -1.33
C LYS A 20 7.76 -1.96 -2.47
N ALA A 21 7.73 -0.64 -2.44
CA ALA A 21 8.57 0.14 -3.34
C ALA A 21 9.25 1.29 -2.62
N ASP A 22 10.51 1.49 -2.98
CA ASP A 22 11.29 2.66 -2.58
C ASP A 22 11.02 3.76 -3.62
N PHE A 23 10.83 4.99 -3.17
CA PHE A 23 10.69 6.14 -4.05
C PHE A 23 11.60 7.28 -3.61
N LYS A 24 11.94 8.11 -4.61
CA LYS A 24 12.70 9.33 -4.45
C LYS A 24 11.83 10.50 -4.90
N VAL A 25 12.06 11.65 -4.29
CA VAL A 25 11.48 12.90 -4.71
C VAL A 25 12.58 13.75 -5.34
N ASP A 26 12.34 14.31 -6.52
CA ASP A 26 13.29 15.18 -7.21
C ASP A 26 13.30 16.58 -6.60
N SER A 27 14.50 17.08 -6.28
CA SER A 27 14.74 18.38 -5.62
C SER A 27 13.86 18.64 -4.37
N PRO A 28 13.86 17.75 -3.37
CA PRO A 28 13.00 17.90 -2.21
C PRO A 28 13.56 18.96 -1.24
N SER A 29 12.68 19.80 -0.69
CA SER A 29 12.98 20.61 0.49
C SER A 29 12.59 19.90 1.78
N ASN A 30 13.04 20.42 2.93
CA ASN A 30 12.70 19.86 4.25
C ASN A 30 11.20 19.91 4.58
N ASN A 31 10.42 20.73 3.87
CA ASN A 31 8.97 20.87 4.04
C ASN A 31 8.20 20.11 2.95
N THR A 32 8.84 19.15 2.29
CA THR A 32 8.17 18.30 1.29
C THR A 32 7.26 17.29 1.98
N VAL A 33 6.03 17.18 1.49
CA VAL A 33 5.06 16.16 1.90
C VAL A 33 4.75 15.28 0.70
N ILE A 34 4.73 13.97 0.94
CA ILE A 34 4.41 12.96 -0.05
C ILE A 34 3.00 12.49 0.22
N TYR A 35 2.18 12.46 -0.83
CA TYR A 35 0.80 12.06 -0.78
C TYR A 35 0.59 10.86 -1.69
N GLN A 36 -0.30 9.96 -1.28
CA GLN A 36 -0.69 8.81 -2.06
C GLN A 36 -2.19 8.58 -1.96
N ASN A 37 -2.88 8.67 -3.10
CA ASN A 37 -4.25 8.14 -3.22
C ASN A 37 -4.14 6.64 -3.43
N VAL A 38 -4.83 5.86 -2.61
CA VAL A 38 -4.87 4.40 -2.65
C VAL A 38 -6.29 3.97 -2.96
N TYR A 39 -6.44 3.15 -4.00
CA TYR A 39 -7.69 2.49 -4.39
C TYR A 39 -7.50 0.99 -4.24
N VAL A 40 -8.30 0.36 -3.39
CA VAL A 40 -8.22 -1.07 -3.12
C VAL A 40 -9.49 -1.77 -3.57
N ASN A 41 -9.34 -2.87 -4.30
CA ASN A 41 -10.41 -3.79 -4.67
C ASN A 41 -10.02 -5.20 -4.26
N ILE A 42 -10.83 -5.82 -3.41
CA ILE A 42 -10.65 -7.17 -2.89
C ILE A 42 -11.79 -8.04 -3.41
N LYS A 43 -11.46 -9.22 -3.90
CA LYS A 43 -12.42 -10.26 -4.28
C LYS A 43 -11.99 -11.58 -3.67
N SER A 44 -12.89 -12.29 -2.99
CA SER A 44 -12.67 -13.65 -2.53
C SER A 44 -13.56 -14.65 -3.26
N ASN A 45 -13.16 -15.92 -3.24
CA ASN A 45 -13.85 -16.99 -3.97
C ASN A 45 -15.24 -17.34 -3.41
N ASP A 46 -15.55 -16.93 -2.18
CA ASP A 46 -16.90 -16.99 -1.60
C ASP A 46 -17.87 -15.94 -2.15
N GLY A 47 -17.40 -15.06 -3.04
CA GLY A 47 -18.20 -14.01 -3.66
C GLY A 47 -18.13 -12.67 -2.95
N GLU A 48 -17.46 -12.55 -1.80
CA GLU A 48 -17.32 -11.26 -1.13
C GLU A 48 -16.44 -10.30 -1.95
N LYS A 49 -16.87 -9.04 -1.99
CA LYS A 49 -16.19 -7.95 -2.68
C LYS A 49 -16.10 -6.76 -1.74
N LEU A 50 -14.89 -6.24 -1.55
CA LEU A 50 -14.65 -5.01 -0.81
C LEU A 50 -13.96 -4.00 -1.72
N GLN A 51 -14.45 -2.77 -1.69
CA GLN A 51 -13.83 -1.66 -2.41
C GLN A 51 -13.78 -0.45 -1.49
N TYR A 52 -12.60 0.14 -1.39
CA TYR A 52 -12.39 1.36 -0.61
C TYR A 52 -11.27 2.19 -1.22
N SER A 53 -11.28 3.47 -0.90
CA SER A 53 -10.26 4.42 -1.34
C SER A 53 -9.98 5.43 -0.26
N PHE A 54 -8.72 5.81 -0.12
CA PHE A 54 -8.27 6.78 0.87
C PHE A 54 -7.03 7.50 0.35
N THR A 55 -6.71 8.63 0.99
CA THR A 55 -5.44 9.32 0.79
C THR A 55 -4.60 9.18 2.06
N GLU A 56 -3.32 8.87 1.88
CA GLU A 56 -2.33 8.89 2.94
C GLU A 56 -1.20 9.87 2.62
N ALA A 57 -0.53 10.38 3.65
CA ALA A 57 0.61 11.26 3.51
C ALA A 57 1.63 11.10 4.64
N TRP A 58 2.87 11.45 4.30
CA TRP A 58 3.99 11.54 5.24
C TRP A 58 4.97 12.62 4.80
N ASN A 59 5.66 13.20 5.77
CA ASN A 59 6.73 14.14 5.49
C ASN A 59 7.91 13.40 4.84
N TYR A 60 8.48 14.00 3.80
CA TYR A 60 9.70 13.51 3.20
C TYR A 60 10.82 13.50 4.23
N ASN A 61 11.53 12.38 4.32
CA ASN A 61 12.70 12.26 5.16
C ASN A 61 13.92 11.99 4.26
N PRO A 62 14.94 12.88 4.22
CA PRO A 62 16.13 12.66 3.40
C PRO A 62 17.06 11.57 3.94
N VAL A 63 16.97 11.26 5.25
CA VAL A 63 17.86 10.29 5.93
C VAL A 63 17.30 8.87 5.83
N ARG A 64 15.98 8.72 5.64
CA ARG A 64 15.31 7.42 5.58
C ARG A 64 14.82 7.13 4.17
N LYS A 65 14.84 5.85 3.80
CA LYS A 65 14.18 5.40 2.57
C LYS A 65 12.68 5.66 2.68
N ASN A 66 12.16 6.50 1.81
CA ASN A 66 10.71 6.68 1.69
C ASN A 66 10.17 5.47 0.92
N THR A 67 9.47 4.61 1.65
CA THR A 67 9.06 3.29 1.18
C THR A 67 7.58 3.12 1.49
N ASP A 68 6.81 2.60 0.54
CA ASP A 68 5.45 2.15 0.79
C ASP A 68 5.39 0.63 0.68
N SER A 69 4.36 0.03 1.25
CA SER A 69 4.17 -1.42 1.17
C SER A 69 2.70 -1.79 1.19
N PHE A 70 2.27 -2.55 0.19
CA PHE A 70 0.95 -3.18 0.18
C PHE A 70 1.12 -4.64 0.56
N LEU A 71 0.71 -4.97 1.79
CA LEU A 71 0.87 -6.29 2.39
C LEU A 71 -0.49 -6.89 2.71
N VAL A 72 -0.65 -8.17 2.41
CA VAL A 72 -1.81 -8.97 2.79
C VAL A 72 -1.41 -9.88 3.97
N PRO A 73 -2.13 -9.83 5.10
CA PRO A 73 -2.02 -10.81 6.17
C PRO A 73 -2.29 -12.21 5.68
N LEU A 74 -1.44 -13.15 6.11
CA LEU A 74 -1.54 -14.56 5.75
C LEU A 74 -2.80 -15.24 6.30
N ASP A 75 -3.48 -14.60 7.25
CA ASP A 75 -4.69 -15.06 7.90
C ASP A 75 -5.93 -14.21 7.62
N TRP A 76 -5.84 -13.19 6.73
CA TRP A 76 -6.95 -12.25 6.47
C TRP A 76 -8.25 -13.00 6.13
N ARG A 77 -8.18 -14.14 5.42
CA ARG A 77 -9.30 -15.07 5.24
C ARG A 77 -8.84 -16.53 5.20
N LYS A 78 -8.71 -17.16 6.38
CA LYS A 78 -8.38 -18.60 6.48
C LYS A 78 -9.33 -19.42 5.61
N GLY A 79 -8.78 -20.23 4.71
CA GLY A 79 -9.54 -21.16 3.86
C GLY A 79 -10.24 -20.53 2.66
N LEU A 80 -9.98 -19.26 2.34
CA LEU A 80 -10.52 -18.59 1.16
C LEU A 80 -9.41 -18.01 0.31
N ASP A 81 -9.41 -18.37 -0.96
CA ASP A 81 -8.58 -17.75 -2.00
C ASP A 81 -9.17 -16.40 -2.39
N GLY A 82 -8.34 -15.56 -3.03
CA GLY A 82 -8.81 -14.31 -3.58
C GLY A 82 -7.74 -13.44 -4.21
N THR A 83 -8.12 -12.23 -4.55
CA THR A 83 -7.27 -11.23 -5.20
C THR A 83 -7.49 -9.86 -4.59
N MET A 84 -6.38 -9.16 -4.34
CA MET A 84 -6.35 -7.75 -3.98
C MET A 84 -5.67 -6.98 -5.10
N LYS A 85 -6.38 -6.01 -5.67
CA LYS A 85 -5.86 -5.06 -6.64
C LYS A 85 -5.75 -3.70 -5.98
N VAL A 86 -4.56 -3.15 -5.98
CA VAL A 86 -4.28 -1.82 -5.45
C VAL A 86 -3.80 -0.93 -6.59
N ARG A 87 -4.49 0.18 -6.80
CA ARG A 87 -3.99 1.28 -7.64
C ARG A 87 -3.58 2.41 -6.71
N ALA A 88 -2.36 2.90 -6.89
CA ALA A 88 -1.82 4.02 -6.13
C ALA A 88 -1.43 5.15 -7.07
N ILE A 89 -1.71 6.38 -6.68
CA ILE A 89 -1.27 7.60 -7.36
C ILE A 89 -0.48 8.40 -6.33
N VAL A 90 0.82 8.56 -6.55
CA VAL A 90 1.72 9.25 -5.62
C VAL A 90 2.22 10.55 -6.23
N TRP A 91 2.30 11.59 -5.41
CA TRP A 91 2.90 12.88 -5.76
C TRP A 91 3.56 13.50 -4.53
N ALA A 92 4.34 14.54 -4.76
CA ALA A 92 4.96 15.32 -3.70
C ALA A 92 4.68 16.80 -3.93
N GLN A 93 4.52 17.53 -2.84
CA GLN A 93 4.33 18.98 -2.83
C GLN A 93 5.06 19.60 -1.64
N GLU A 94 5.41 20.87 -1.76
CA GLU A 94 5.95 21.65 -0.66
C GLU A 94 4.84 22.26 0.17
N GLY A 95 5.07 22.41 1.47
CA GLY A 95 4.18 23.10 2.38
C GLY A 95 3.63 22.20 3.48
N PRO A 96 2.67 22.70 4.27
CA PRO A 96 2.08 21.91 5.34
C PRO A 96 1.31 20.72 4.79
N MET A 97 1.28 19.64 5.56
CA MET A 97 0.38 18.51 5.29
C MET A 97 -1.09 19.00 5.28
N HIS A 98 -1.94 18.34 4.48
CA HIS A 98 -3.32 18.77 4.32
C HIS A 98 -4.06 18.68 5.67
N PRO A 99 -4.78 19.73 6.11
CA PRO A 99 -5.30 19.83 7.48
C PRO A 99 -6.40 18.81 7.81
N SER A 100 -7.07 18.24 6.81
CA SER A 100 -8.07 17.18 7.04
C SER A 100 -7.45 15.84 7.45
N PHE A 101 -6.12 15.69 7.32
CA PHE A 101 -5.48 14.41 7.55
C PHE A 101 -5.27 14.18 9.03
N LYS A 102 -5.63 12.99 9.49
CA LYS A 102 -5.45 12.57 10.88
C LYS A 102 -4.38 11.49 10.94
N LYS A 103 -3.56 11.54 11.98
CA LYS A 103 -2.59 10.48 12.25
C LYS A 103 -3.36 9.20 12.56
N GLY A 104 -3.08 8.15 11.80
CA GLY A 104 -3.72 6.87 12.03
C GLY A 104 -3.17 6.12 13.23
N THR A 105 -4.00 5.22 13.74
CA THR A 105 -3.71 4.35 14.87
C THR A 105 -3.57 2.89 14.41
N GLY A 106 -2.48 2.59 13.70
CA GLY A 106 -2.00 1.22 13.48
C GLY A 106 -2.81 0.37 12.48
N ALA A 107 -3.99 -0.13 12.85
CA ALA A 107 -4.80 -1.02 12.01
C ALA A 107 -5.70 -0.28 11.00
N GLU A 108 -5.66 1.06 11.00
CA GLU A 108 -6.31 1.90 10.00
C GLU A 108 -5.73 1.68 8.60
N TYR A 109 -6.45 2.15 7.58
CA TYR A 109 -6.10 1.98 6.16
C TYR A 109 -4.69 2.48 5.81
N TRP A 110 -4.27 3.58 6.43
CA TRP A 110 -2.95 4.21 6.29
C TRP A 110 -2.01 3.92 7.47
N GLY A 111 -2.40 3.01 8.35
CA GLY A 111 -1.64 2.59 9.52
C GLY A 111 -1.23 3.73 10.45
N ASN A 112 0.08 3.94 10.63
CA ASN A 112 0.62 5.02 11.47
C ASN A 112 0.89 6.32 10.70
N LEU A 113 0.60 6.35 9.40
CA LEU A 113 0.73 7.55 8.56
C LEU A 113 -0.43 8.50 8.85
N HIS A 114 -0.41 9.68 8.23
CA HIS A 114 -1.58 10.54 8.25
C HIS A 114 -2.47 10.21 7.06
N GLY A 115 -3.80 10.24 7.22
CA GLY A 115 -4.69 10.00 6.10
C GLY A 115 -6.11 10.52 6.29
N SER A 116 -6.90 10.38 5.21
CA SER A 116 -8.32 10.70 5.12
C SER A 116 -8.98 9.81 4.06
N PHE A 117 -10.31 9.64 4.13
CA PHE A 117 -11.08 9.06 3.03
C PHE A 117 -11.33 10.05 1.88
N ASP A 118 -11.10 11.35 2.12
CA ASP A 118 -11.16 12.34 1.06
C ASP A 118 -10.00 12.11 0.08
N LEU A 119 -10.35 11.92 -1.20
CA LEU A 119 -9.37 11.80 -2.26
C LEU A 119 -8.89 13.18 -2.67
N LEU A 120 -7.59 13.42 -2.53
CA LEU A 120 -7.01 14.68 -2.96
C LEU A 120 -6.69 14.66 -4.46
N GLN A 121 -6.82 15.81 -5.11
CA GLN A 121 -6.39 15.97 -6.51
C GLN A 121 -4.91 16.33 -6.55
N PRO A 122 -4.06 15.58 -7.28
CA PRO A 122 -2.65 15.91 -7.42
C PRO A 122 -2.46 17.22 -8.19
N ILE A 123 -1.67 18.14 -7.63
CA ILE A 123 -1.36 19.45 -8.24
C ILE A 123 -0.06 19.38 -9.09
N HIS A 124 0.71 18.30 -8.95
CA HIS A 124 2.01 18.09 -9.56
C HIS A 124 2.08 16.76 -10.33
N PRO A 125 3.13 16.54 -11.14
CA PRO A 125 3.32 15.28 -11.86
C PRO A 125 3.22 14.09 -10.93
N THR A 126 2.39 13.12 -11.31
CA THR A 126 2.12 11.92 -10.52
C THR A 126 2.92 10.74 -11.02
N SER A 127 3.27 9.84 -10.10
CA SER A 127 3.64 8.47 -10.44
C SER A 127 2.46 7.56 -10.12
N LYS A 128 2.12 6.65 -11.05
CA LYS A 128 1.02 5.70 -10.85
C LYS A 128 1.58 4.29 -10.71
N ARG A 129 0.99 3.51 -9.81
CA ARG A 129 1.37 2.12 -9.58
C ARG A 129 0.14 1.22 -9.50
N ASN A 130 0.21 0.08 -10.16
CA ASN A 130 -0.79 -0.97 -10.07
C ASN A 130 -0.15 -2.22 -9.47
N VAL A 131 -0.64 -2.64 -8.31
CA VAL A 131 -0.20 -3.83 -7.59
C VAL A 131 -1.35 -4.84 -7.58
N VAL A 132 -1.05 -6.08 -7.98
CA VAL A 132 -1.98 -7.21 -7.94
C VAL A 132 -1.36 -8.29 -7.06
N ILE A 133 -2.09 -8.65 -6.01
CA ILE A 133 -1.75 -9.72 -5.09
C ILE A 133 -2.84 -10.77 -5.19
N THR A 134 -2.49 -11.98 -5.62
CA THR A 134 -3.37 -13.14 -5.60
C THR A 134 -2.94 -14.05 -4.45
N TRP A 135 -3.90 -14.58 -3.71
CA TRP A 135 -3.61 -15.54 -2.65
C TRP A 135 -4.41 -16.81 -2.86
N GLN A 136 -3.72 -17.93 -2.67
CA GLN A 136 -4.31 -19.24 -2.61
C GLN A 136 -4.10 -19.78 -1.21
N ASN A 137 -5.15 -20.26 -0.58
CA ASN A 137 -5.16 -20.79 0.76
C ASN A 137 -5.24 -22.33 0.68
N ALA A 138 -4.14 -22.96 0.26
CA ALA A 138 -4.09 -24.40 0.06
C ALA A 138 -3.99 -25.17 1.40
N GLY A 139 -5.13 -25.70 1.86
CA GLY A 139 -5.26 -26.78 2.85
C GLY A 139 -4.85 -26.44 4.31
N LYS A 140 -5.80 -26.62 5.25
CA LYS A 140 -5.57 -27.32 6.54
C LYS A 140 -6.87 -27.50 7.34
N LYS A 141 -7.17 -28.76 7.71
CA LYS A 141 -7.82 -29.07 9.00
C LYS A 141 -6.97 -28.41 10.11
N MET A 142 -7.62 -27.73 11.05
CA MET A 142 -7.04 -26.96 12.17
C MET A 142 -5.57 -27.30 12.52
N ALA A 143 -4.63 -26.39 12.23
CA ALA A 143 -3.34 -26.40 12.92
C ALA A 143 -3.48 -25.73 14.29
N LYS A 144 -2.97 -26.38 15.35
CA LYS A 144 -2.91 -25.83 16.71
C LYS A 144 -1.95 -24.62 16.86
N HIS A 145 -1.07 -24.35 15.88
CA HIS A 145 -0.09 -23.25 15.91
C HIS A 145 0.05 -22.53 14.56
N TYR A 146 0.56 -21.29 14.61
CA TYR A 146 0.89 -20.45 13.46
C TYR A 146 1.86 -21.19 12.52
N THR A 147 1.35 -21.72 11.42
CA THR A 147 2.17 -22.02 10.24
C THR A 147 1.96 -20.86 9.28
N GLY A 148 3.02 -20.13 8.92
CA GLY A 148 2.94 -19.08 7.90
C GLY A 148 2.12 -19.58 6.72
N GLY A 149 1.13 -18.79 6.29
CA GLY A 149 0.24 -19.17 5.19
C GLY A 149 1.06 -19.63 3.99
N LYS A 150 0.67 -20.79 3.43
CA LYS A 150 1.30 -21.34 2.24
C LYS A 150 0.92 -20.47 1.05
N ASP A 151 1.88 -19.65 0.64
CA ASP A 151 2.02 -19.10 -0.71
C ASP A 151 1.02 -18.02 -1.16
N LEU A 152 1.36 -16.76 -0.83
CA LEU A 152 0.88 -15.61 -1.59
C LEU A 152 1.55 -15.60 -2.97
N THR A 153 0.76 -15.78 -4.04
CA THR A 153 1.25 -15.64 -5.41
C THR A 153 1.20 -14.17 -5.82
N LEU A 154 2.36 -13.55 -5.81
CA LEU A 154 2.52 -12.16 -6.23
C LEU A 154 2.65 -12.09 -7.76
N GLU A 155 1.54 -11.81 -8.43
CA GLU A 155 1.43 -11.85 -9.90
C GLU A 155 2.01 -10.61 -10.58
N LYS A 156 1.76 -9.39 -10.05
CA LYS A 156 2.12 -8.17 -10.77
C LYS A 156 2.34 -6.95 -9.87
N ASN A 157 3.42 -6.24 -10.12
CA ASN A 157 3.65 -4.88 -9.63
C ASN A 157 4.14 -4.03 -10.80
N GLN A 158 3.22 -3.29 -11.43
CA GLN A 158 3.51 -2.50 -12.62
C GLN A 158 3.51 -1.01 -12.27
N ILE A 159 4.62 -0.35 -12.58
CA ILE A 159 4.72 1.10 -12.59
C ILE A 159 4.16 1.60 -13.93
N THR A 160 3.32 2.63 -13.88
CA THR A 160 2.74 3.29 -15.05
C THR A 160 3.05 4.77 -14.94
N TYR A 161 3.71 5.34 -15.95
CA TYR A 161 4.04 6.77 -16.01
C TYR A 161 2.91 7.55 -16.67
#